data_AF-A0A7W6EGH8-F1
#
_entry.id   AF-A0A7W6EGH8-F1
#
_cell.length_a   1.000
_cell.length_b   1.000
_cell.length_c   1.000
_cell.angle_alpha   90.00
_cell.angle_beta   90.00
_cell.angle_gamma   90.00
#
_symmetry.space_group_name_H-M   'P 1'
#
loop_
_entity.id
_entity.type
_entity.pdbx_description
1 polymer ?
#
loop_
_entity_poly.entity_id
_entity_poly.type
_entity_poly.pdbx_seq_one_letter_code
_entity_poly.pdbx_strand_id
1 'polypeptide(L)'
;MIMRDVSPPDESGADAPARYEQWSLLLDRLCVEKGHADNRSLASTYCAAAKKETAGDYASALKNLENWRSGSHAPSRRNFRILTQILGIQERDEAWDDWNALYQKTQRRKPATEAEMLQLPEEPLPETFPRWRGTGLLAAGLAVTIAAALIAPAVHHYLSQPDSSQLASMPDAVDVDGTLFYMRSTVRVAVGESLIVHGNRGDCGEQPPSWQDTLANLPPMTIGRWSDGGVGKRGSNTCGGPTPARAVVFTGTQPGEDKIMLYGDLVFIRVDSQKVDQ
;
A
#
# COMPACT_ATOMS: atom_id res chain seq x y z
N MET A 1 33.41 -52.64 -0.01
CA MET A 1 32.85 -51.57 0.84
C MET A 1 33.10 -50.26 0.10
N ILE A 2 32.14 -49.82 -0.71
CA ILE A 2 32.27 -48.68 -1.62
C ILE A 2 31.57 -47.50 -0.92
N MET A 3 32.35 -46.55 -0.41
CA MET A 3 31.80 -45.28 0.07
C MET A 3 31.25 -44.53 -1.14
N ARG A 4 29.93 -44.34 -1.17
CA ARG A 4 29.28 -43.42 -2.11
C ARG A 4 29.43 -42.02 -1.51
N ASP A 5 30.17 -41.18 -2.20
CA ASP A 5 30.15 -39.73 -2.01
C ASP A 5 28.71 -39.24 -2.22
N VAL A 6 28.09 -38.77 -1.15
CA VAL A 6 26.79 -38.10 -1.19
C VAL A 6 27.10 -36.60 -1.21
N SER A 7 27.11 -36.02 -2.41
CA SER A 7 27.15 -34.56 -2.53
C SER A 7 25.91 -33.95 -1.88
N PRO A 8 26.05 -32.87 -1.10
CA PRO A 8 24.92 -32.20 -0.48
C PRO A 8 24.01 -31.58 -1.57
N PRO A 9 22.69 -31.54 -1.35
CA PRO A 9 21.77 -30.89 -2.26
C PRO A 9 22.08 -29.38 -2.33
N ASP A 10 22.06 -28.87 -3.55
CA ASP A 10 22.29 -27.48 -3.93
C ASP A 10 21.23 -26.56 -3.26
N GLU A 11 21.61 -25.85 -2.19
CA GLU A 11 20.79 -24.87 -1.46
C GLU A 11 20.65 -23.52 -2.22
N SER A 12 20.66 -23.52 -3.55
CA SER A 12 20.49 -22.31 -4.38
C SER A 12 19.03 -22.04 -4.80
N GLY A 13 18.06 -22.66 -4.12
CA GLY A 13 16.63 -22.39 -4.27
C GLY A 13 16.15 -21.13 -3.56
N ALA A 14 16.95 -20.07 -3.50
CA ALA A 14 16.46 -18.77 -3.08
C ALA A 14 15.37 -18.35 -4.08
N ASP A 15 14.11 -18.32 -3.62
CA ASP A 15 12.95 -17.82 -4.37
C ASP A 15 13.39 -16.61 -5.21
N ALA A 16 13.47 -16.78 -6.53
CA ALA A 16 13.69 -15.65 -7.40
C ALA A 16 12.64 -14.58 -7.03
N PRO A 17 13.05 -13.33 -6.75
CA PRO A 17 12.11 -12.32 -6.28
C PRO A 17 10.98 -12.22 -7.30
N ALA A 18 9.74 -12.37 -6.82
CA ALA A 18 8.56 -12.33 -7.66
C ALA A 18 8.59 -11.06 -8.50
N ARG A 19 8.77 -11.21 -9.82
CA ARG A 19 8.87 -10.07 -10.74
C ARG A 19 7.52 -9.37 -10.81
N TYR A 20 7.50 -8.09 -10.48
CA TYR A 20 6.29 -7.27 -10.54
C TYR A 20 5.90 -7.01 -12.00
N GLU A 21 4.64 -7.24 -12.36
CA GLU A 21 4.16 -6.99 -13.72
C GLU A 21 3.73 -5.53 -13.97
N GLN A 22 3.44 -4.80 -12.89
CA GLN A 22 2.88 -3.45 -12.88
C GLN A 22 3.66 -2.54 -11.94
N TRP A 23 3.88 -1.29 -12.37
CA TRP A 23 4.60 -0.29 -11.59
C TRP A 23 3.91 0.06 -10.26
N SER A 24 2.57 0.10 -10.26
CA SER A 24 1.77 0.39 -9.07
C SER A 24 1.91 -0.67 -7.97
N LEU A 25 2.01 -1.95 -8.33
CA LEU A 25 2.25 -3.04 -7.38
C LEU A 25 3.64 -2.94 -6.75
N LEU A 26 4.67 -2.64 -7.55
CA LEU A 26 6.02 -2.39 -7.05
C LEU A 26 6.05 -1.15 -6.14
N LEU A 27 5.40 -0.05 -6.54
CA LEU A 27 5.25 1.14 -5.69
C LEU A 27 4.62 0.78 -4.35
N ASP A 28 3.49 0.08 -4.35
CA ASP A 28 2.75 -0.26 -3.14
C ASP A 28 3.60 -1.08 -2.17
N ARG A 29 4.29 -2.10 -2.70
CA ARG A 29 5.25 -2.90 -1.92
C ARG A 29 6.35 -2.04 -1.30
N LEU A 30 7.03 -1.21 -2.10
CA LEU A 30 8.14 -0.38 -1.64
C LEU A 30 7.67 0.64 -0.61
N CYS A 31 6.45 1.18 -0.76
CA CYS A 31 5.83 2.02 0.25
C CYS A 31 5.64 1.28 1.57
N VAL A 32 5.10 0.07 1.56
CA VAL A 32 4.94 -0.75 2.78
C VAL A 32 6.28 -1.05 3.43
N GLU A 33 7.31 -1.43 2.65
CA GLU A 33 8.67 -1.68 3.16
C GLU A 33 9.28 -0.45 3.84
N LYS A 34 8.94 0.75 3.38
CA LYS A 34 9.43 2.03 3.94
C LYS A 34 8.52 2.58 5.05
N GLY A 35 7.53 1.82 5.52
CA GLY A 35 6.61 2.25 6.57
C GLY A 35 5.52 3.23 6.10
N HIS A 36 5.35 3.36 4.78
CA HIS A 36 4.31 4.17 4.14
C HIS A 36 3.12 3.32 3.70
N ALA A 37 2.59 2.51 4.63
CA ALA A 37 1.48 1.60 4.35
C ALA A 37 0.24 2.35 3.82
N ASP A 38 -0.03 3.54 4.34
CA ASP A 38 -1.15 4.39 3.92
C ASP A 38 -0.71 5.65 3.15
N ASN A 39 -1.66 6.23 2.42
CA ASN A 39 -1.41 7.43 1.63
C ASN A 39 -1.20 8.69 2.48
N ARG A 40 -1.67 8.75 3.73
CA ARG A 40 -1.52 9.95 4.58
C ARG A 40 -0.09 10.09 5.08
N SER A 41 0.51 8.98 5.54
CA SER A 41 1.93 8.89 5.88
C SER A 41 2.78 9.31 4.68
N LEU A 42 2.55 8.69 3.52
CA LEU A 42 3.29 9.00 2.29
C LEU A 42 3.07 10.44 1.80
N ALA A 43 1.84 10.96 1.88
CA ALA A 43 1.50 12.32 1.44
C ALA A 43 2.24 13.38 2.25
N SER A 44 2.41 13.17 3.55
CA SER A 44 3.16 14.09 4.41
C SER A 44 4.62 14.17 3.97
N THR A 45 5.29 13.03 3.85
CA THR A 45 6.67 12.93 3.36
C THR A 45 6.82 13.46 1.94
N TYR A 46 5.85 13.18 1.07
CA TYR A 46 5.80 13.67 -0.30
C TYR A 46 5.69 15.19 -0.37
N CYS A 47 4.82 15.81 0.42
CA CYS A 47 4.66 17.26 0.43
C CYS A 47 5.92 17.96 0.93
N ALA A 48 6.55 17.42 1.98
CA ALA A 48 7.83 17.90 2.48
C ALA A 48 8.92 17.84 1.40
N ALA A 49 9.07 16.70 0.73
CA ALA A 49 10.05 16.52 -0.36
C ALA A 49 9.73 17.41 -1.58
N ALA A 50 8.46 17.65 -1.87
CA ALA A 50 8.00 18.52 -2.95
C ALA A 50 8.09 20.03 -2.62
N LYS A 51 8.44 20.39 -1.39
CA LYS A 51 8.40 21.77 -0.85
C LYS A 51 7.03 22.43 -1.00
N LYS A 52 5.99 21.67 -0.64
CA LYS A 52 4.59 22.08 -0.67
C LYS A 52 4.05 22.10 0.75
N GLU A 53 3.51 23.22 1.17
CA GLU A 53 3.15 23.45 2.58
C GLU A 53 1.65 23.78 2.77
N THR A 54 0.89 23.93 1.69
CA THR A 54 -0.52 24.30 1.81
C THR A 54 -1.40 23.08 2.09
N ALA A 55 -2.51 23.28 2.81
CA ALA A 55 -3.50 22.22 3.04
C ALA A 55 -4.09 21.66 1.73
N GLY A 56 -4.24 22.51 0.70
CA GLY A 56 -4.70 22.11 -0.63
C GLY A 56 -3.69 21.22 -1.36
N ASP A 57 -2.39 21.42 -1.15
CA ASP A 57 -1.35 20.55 -1.70
C ASP A 57 -1.41 19.14 -1.10
N TYR A 58 -1.63 19.03 0.21
CA TYR A 58 -1.73 17.74 0.90
C TYR A 58 -2.92 16.92 0.39
N ALA A 59 -4.10 17.53 0.28
CA ALA A 59 -5.28 16.88 -0.28
C ALA A 59 -5.07 16.42 -1.74
N SER A 60 -4.39 17.26 -2.54
CA SER A 60 -4.01 16.92 -3.91
C SER A 60 -3.01 15.76 -3.97
N ALA A 61 -2.04 15.72 -3.04
CA ALA A 61 -1.07 14.64 -2.93
C ALA A 61 -1.76 13.31 -2.58
N LEU A 62 -2.69 13.31 -1.62
CA LEU A 62 -3.48 12.12 -1.27
C LEU A 62 -4.19 11.52 -2.49
N LYS A 63 -4.96 12.35 -3.22
CA LYS A 63 -5.68 11.91 -4.42
C LYS A 63 -4.73 11.37 -5.49
N ASN A 64 -3.59 12.03 -5.69
CA ASN A 64 -2.59 11.60 -6.64
C ASN A 64 -1.95 10.26 -6.25
N LEU A 65 -1.59 10.08 -4.98
CA LEU A 65 -1.00 8.84 -4.46
C LEU A 65 -1.98 7.67 -4.58
N GLU A 66 -3.26 7.89 -4.30
CA GLU A 66 -4.32 6.90 -4.52
C GLU A 66 -4.41 6.47 -5.99
N ASN A 67 -4.41 7.43 -6.91
CA ASN A 67 -4.41 7.14 -8.35
C ASN A 67 -3.14 6.41 -8.82
N TRP A 68 -1.98 6.71 -8.22
CA TRP A 68 -0.71 6.07 -8.58
C TRP A 68 -0.60 4.65 -8.01
N ARG A 69 -1.00 4.43 -6.75
CA ARG A 69 -0.98 3.11 -6.11
C ARG A 69 -2.05 2.16 -6.65
N SER A 70 -3.19 2.68 -7.10
CA SER A 70 -4.19 1.88 -7.83
C SER A 70 -3.79 1.58 -9.27
N GLY A 71 -2.74 2.23 -9.81
CA GLY A 71 -2.36 2.11 -11.21
C GLY A 71 -3.27 2.85 -12.20
N SER A 72 -4.25 3.62 -11.70
CA SER A 72 -5.16 4.43 -12.52
C SER A 72 -4.41 5.51 -13.31
N HIS A 73 -3.35 6.09 -12.71
CA HIS A 73 -2.50 7.09 -13.36
C HIS A 73 -1.01 6.83 -13.10
N ALA A 74 -0.17 7.15 -14.08
CA ALA A 74 1.27 7.23 -13.87
C ALA A 74 1.66 8.61 -13.30
N PRO A 75 2.61 8.70 -12.35
CA PRO A 75 3.11 9.99 -11.90
C PRO A 75 3.87 10.71 -13.03
N SER A 76 3.87 12.04 -12.99
CA SER A 76 4.75 12.85 -13.85
C SER A 76 6.23 12.52 -13.59
N ARG A 77 7.12 12.86 -14.53
CA ARG A 77 8.57 12.64 -14.34
C ARG A 77 9.11 13.30 -13.07
N ARG A 78 8.60 14.49 -12.72
CA ARG A 78 8.98 15.19 -11.48
C ARG A 78 8.54 14.40 -10.25
N ASN A 79 7.29 13.95 -10.22
CA ASN A 79 6.74 13.22 -9.08
C ASN A 79 7.38 11.85 -8.93
N PHE A 80 7.69 11.17 -10.04
CA PHE A 80 8.44 9.91 -10.07
C PHE A 80 9.80 10.06 -9.39
N ARG A 81 10.57 11.12 -9.68
CA ARG A 81 11.85 11.38 -9.01
C ARG A 81 11.70 11.61 -7.51
N ILE A 82 10.66 12.34 -7.09
CA ILE A 82 10.37 12.58 -5.67
C ILE A 82 10.08 11.25 -4.95
N LEU A 83 9.21 10.41 -5.53
CA LEU A 83 8.91 9.08 -4.98
C LEU A 83 10.15 8.20 -4.91
N THR A 84 10.99 8.25 -5.95
CA THR A 84 12.25 7.51 -6.00
C THR A 84 13.18 7.88 -4.84
N GLN A 85 13.26 9.18 -4.51
CA GLN A 85 14.04 9.69 -3.39
C GLN A 85 13.44 9.27 -2.05
N ILE A 86 12.14 9.44 -1.85
CA ILE A 86 11.43 9.07 -0.61
C ILE A 86 11.61 7.57 -0.31
N LEU A 87 11.52 6.75 -1.35
CA LEU A 87 11.64 5.30 -1.24
C LEU A 87 13.09 4.81 -1.26
N GLY A 88 14.09 5.69 -1.37
CA GLY A 88 15.51 5.32 -1.34
C GLY A 88 15.88 4.23 -2.36
N ILE A 89 15.26 4.24 -3.55
CA ILE A 89 15.42 3.17 -4.54
C ILE A 89 16.81 3.24 -5.21
N GLN A 90 17.42 4.43 -5.22
CA GLN A 90 18.74 4.66 -5.82
C GLN A 90 19.86 3.86 -5.15
N GLU A 91 19.67 3.44 -3.90
CA GLU A 91 20.65 2.68 -3.13
C GLU A 91 20.46 1.15 -3.30
N ARG A 92 19.50 0.72 -4.14
CA ARG A 92 19.14 -0.68 -4.34
C ARG A 92 19.30 -1.05 -5.82
N ASP A 93 20.44 -1.64 -6.15
CA ASP A 93 20.80 -1.96 -7.54
C ASP A 93 19.72 -2.81 -8.24
N GLU A 94 19.20 -3.85 -7.58
CA GLU A 94 18.20 -4.75 -8.17
C GLU A 94 16.83 -4.09 -8.37
N ALA A 95 16.39 -3.27 -7.41
CA ALA A 95 15.07 -2.62 -7.48
C ALA A 95 15.05 -1.46 -8.47
N TRP A 96 16.20 -0.84 -8.74
CA TRP A 96 16.32 0.32 -9.63
C TRP A 96 15.94 0.00 -11.08
N ASP A 97 16.39 -1.14 -11.59
CA ASP A 97 16.14 -1.54 -12.98
C ASP A 97 14.66 -1.83 -13.21
N ASP A 98 14.05 -2.65 -12.34
CA ASP A 98 12.63 -2.96 -12.39
C ASP A 98 11.76 -1.71 -12.21
N TRP A 99 12.14 -0.82 -11.28
CA TRP A 99 11.44 0.43 -11.01
C TRP A 99 11.34 1.33 -12.25
N ASN A 100 12.47 1.52 -12.95
CA ASN A 100 12.51 2.33 -14.16
C ASN A 100 11.83 1.65 -15.35
N ALA A 101 12.07 0.35 -15.55
CA ALA A 101 11.48 -0.42 -16.64
C ALA A 101 9.94 -0.42 -16.57
N LEU A 102 9.39 -0.69 -15.38
CA LEU A 102 7.93 -0.70 -15.16
C LEU A 102 7.32 0.70 -15.28
N TYR A 103 8.02 1.74 -14.82
CA TYR A 103 7.55 3.12 -14.99
C TYR A 103 7.46 3.51 -16.46
N GLN A 104 8.50 3.20 -17.25
CA GLN A 104 8.51 3.45 -18.70
C GLN A 104 7.40 2.67 -19.41
N LYS A 105 7.20 1.41 -19.05
CA LYS A 105 6.10 0.58 -19.58
C LYS A 105 4.74 1.21 -19.29
N THR A 106 4.52 1.71 -18.08
CA THR A 106 3.26 2.39 -17.68
C THR A 106 3.06 3.70 -18.44
N GLN A 107 4.11 4.50 -18.65
CA GLN A 107 4.02 5.75 -19.43
C GLN A 107 3.62 5.51 -20.89
N ARG A 108 4.09 4.41 -21.50
CA ARG A 108 3.73 4.05 -22.89
C ARG A 108 2.29 3.57 -23.05
N ARG A 109 1.68 3.05 -21.99
CA ARG A 109 0.29 2.57 -21.99
C ARG A 109 -0.74 3.68 -21.87
N LYS A 110 -0.32 4.90 -21.55
CA LYS A 110 -1.24 6.03 -21.43
C LYS A 110 -1.93 6.20 -22.79
N PRO A 111 -3.26 6.00 -22.89
CA PRO A 111 -3.94 6.17 -24.16
C PRO A 111 -3.67 7.58 -24.64
N ALA A 112 -3.44 7.67 -25.96
CA ALA A 112 -3.34 8.91 -26.70
C ALA A 112 -4.34 9.93 -26.12
N THR A 113 -3.85 11.11 -25.77
CA THR A 113 -4.64 12.15 -25.09
C THR A 113 -5.93 12.40 -25.88
N GLU A 114 -7.01 12.88 -25.26
CA GLU A 114 -8.26 13.26 -25.94
C GLU A 114 -8.03 14.12 -27.21
N ALA A 115 -6.91 14.88 -27.25
CA ALA A 115 -6.42 15.63 -28.41
C ALA A 115 -5.98 14.78 -29.63
N GLU A 116 -5.61 13.50 -29.47
CA GLU A 116 -5.30 12.55 -30.56
C GLU A 116 -6.54 11.74 -30.97
N MET A 117 -7.50 11.51 -30.07
CA MET A 117 -8.80 10.94 -30.44
C MET A 117 -9.64 11.89 -31.30
N LEU A 118 -9.39 13.20 -31.21
CA LEU A 118 -9.98 14.23 -32.08
C LEU A 118 -9.38 14.30 -33.51
N GLN A 119 -8.46 13.39 -33.88
CA GLN A 119 -7.97 13.24 -35.26
C GLN A 119 -8.67 12.10 -36.04
N LEU A 120 -9.75 11.53 -35.52
CA LEU A 120 -10.67 10.74 -36.34
C LEU A 120 -11.40 11.67 -37.32
N PRO A 121 -11.63 11.25 -38.59
CA PRO A 121 -12.30 12.06 -39.60
C PRO A 121 -13.63 12.57 -39.05
N GLU A 122 -13.75 13.88 -38.98
CA GLU A 122 -14.90 14.60 -38.44
C GLU A 122 -16.11 14.35 -39.35
N GLU A 123 -16.99 13.42 -38.96
CA GLU A 123 -18.34 13.33 -39.52
C GLU A 123 -19.07 14.64 -39.17
N PRO A 124 -19.65 15.37 -40.15
CA PRO A 124 -20.20 16.70 -39.92
C PRO A 124 -21.45 16.62 -39.04
N LEU A 125 -21.34 17.08 -37.80
CA LEU A 125 -22.46 17.29 -36.89
C LEU A 125 -22.93 18.75 -36.89
N PRO A 126 -24.24 18.98 -36.65
CA PRO A 126 -24.91 20.24 -36.94
C PRO A 126 -24.47 21.38 -36.02
N GLU A 127 -24.20 22.53 -36.64
CA GLU A 127 -23.92 23.79 -35.98
C GLU A 127 -25.12 24.28 -35.16
N THR A 128 -24.95 24.44 -33.85
CA THR A 128 -25.35 25.66 -33.11
C THR A 128 -24.97 25.52 -31.64
N PHE A 129 -23.89 26.18 -31.20
CA PHE A 129 -23.75 26.60 -29.81
C PHE A 129 -23.16 28.02 -29.72
N PRO A 130 -23.67 28.86 -28.81
CA PRO A 130 -23.33 30.28 -28.74
C PRO A 130 -21.96 30.53 -28.10
N ARG A 131 -21.17 31.39 -28.76
CA ARG A 131 -19.88 31.92 -28.32
C ARG A 131 -20.03 32.75 -27.04
N TRP A 132 -19.47 32.26 -25.93
CA TRP A 132 -19.30 33.08 -24.72
C TRP A 132 -17.93 33.77 -24.75
N ARG A 133 -17.93 35.07 -25.04
CA ARG A 133 -16.78 35.98 -24.91
C ARG A 133 -16.85 36.66 -23.55
N GLY A 134 -15.83 36.48 -22.72
CA GLY A 134 -15.67 37.19 -21.45
C GLY A 134 -14.21 37.56 -21.22
N THR A 135 -13.82 38.73 -21.71
CA THR A 135 -12.63 39.48 -21.30
C THR A 135 -12.90 40.21 -19.99
N GLY A 136 -12.00 40.13 -19.01
CA GLY A 136 -12.11 40.87 -17.75
C GLY A 136 -10.78 40.92 -16.99
N LEU A 137 -10.24 42.14 -16.88
CA LEU A 137 -8.92 42.55 -16.38
C LEU A 137 -8.88 42.79 -14.85
N LEU A 138 -7.66 42.69 -14.30
CA LEU A 138 -7.02 43.51 -13.24
C LEU A 138 -7.39 43.38 -11.74
N ALA A 139 -6.32 43.09 -10.99
CA ALA A 139 -5.74 43.83 -9.84
C ALA A 139 -6.49 43.96 -8.49
N ALA A 140 -5.88 43.39 -7.44
CA ALA A 140 -5.68 43.92 -6.08
C ALA A 140 -4.86 42.84 -5.33
N GLY A 141 -3.89 43.07 -4.44
CA GLY A 141 -3.56 44.18 -3.56
C GLY A 141 -3.04 43.55 -2.26
N LEU A 142 -1.92 44.05 -1.74
CA LEU A 142 -1.18 43.62 -0.55
C LEU A 142 -2.02 43.22 0.69
N ALA A 143 -1.51 42.27 1.49
CA ALA A 143 -1.30 42.48 2.93
C ALA A 143 -0.40 41.40 3.54
N VAL A 144 0.68 41.87 4.18
CA VAL A 144 1.61 41.12 5.04
C VAL A 144 1.01 41.04 6.45
N THR A 145 1.09 39.89 7.12
CA THR A 145 1.31 39.87 8.58
C THR A 145 2.16 38.69 9.03
N ILE A 146 3.12 39.04 9.85
CA ILE A 146 4.09 38.23 10.58
C ILE A 146 3.38 37.61 11.79
N ALA A 147 3.57 36.30 12.01
CA ALA A 147 3.45 35.69 13.34
C ALA A 147 4.29 34.41 13.40
N ALA A 148 5.60 34.59 13.50
CA ALA A 148 6.50 33.58 14.05
C ALA A 148 6.66 33.88 15.55
N ALA A 149 6.17 33.00 16.42
CA ALA A 149 6.76 32.70 17.73
C ALA A 149 5.93 31.64 18.47
N LEU A 150 6.65 30.70 19.10
CA LEU A 150 6.24 29.81 20.20
C LEU A 150 5.65 28.44 19.85
N ILE A 151 6.47 27.51 19.34
CA ILE A 151 6.46 26.11 19.85
C ILE A 151 7.90 25.57 19.86
N ALA A 152 8.56 25.70 21.00
CA ALA A 152 9.62 24.80 21.46
C ALA A 152 9.23 24.38 22.89
N PRO A 153 9.57 23.20 23.44
CA PRO A 153 10.05 21.94 22.86
C PRO A 153 9.23 20.73 23.40
N ALA A 154 8.60 19.92 22.54
CA ALA A 154 7.83 18.74 22.98
C ALA A 154 8.17 17.45 22.21
N VAL A 155 9.43 17.29 21.80
CA VAL A 155 9.88 16.15 20.96
C VAL A 155 10.88 15.23 21.68
N HIS A 156 11.29 15.52 22.92
CA HIS A 156 12.35 14.74 23.56
C HIS A 156 11.88 13.60 24.49
N HIS A 157 10.58 13.43 24.74
CA HIS A 157 10.10 12.40 25.68
C HIS A 157 9.51 11.12 25.04
N TYR A 158 9.56 10.99 23.71
CA TYR A 158 9.00 9.85 22.97
C TYR A 158 10.05 8.83 22.49
N LEU A 159 11.26 8.84 23.07
CA LEU A 159 12.34 7.89 22.73
C LEU A 159 12.79 7.04 23.94
N SER A 160 11.87 6.71 24.83
CA SER A 160 12.11 5.75 25.91
C SER A 160 11.20 4.53 25.72
N GLN A 161 11.61 3.61 24.84
CA GLN A 161 11.09 2.24 24.85
C GLN A 161 11.76 1.45 25.99
N PRO A 162 11.00 0.76 26.85
CA PRO A 162 11.57 -0.20 27.79
C PRO A 162 11.83 -1.56 27.12
N ASP A 163 12.73 -2.30 27.77
CA ASP A 163 13.36 -3.56 27.39
C ASP A 163 12.45 -4.63 26.74
N SER A 164 12.93 -5.14 25.62
CA SER A 164 12.42 -6.30 24.90
C SER A 164 13.03 -7.59 25.46
N SER A 165 12.69 -7.92 26.70
CA SER A 165 13.09 -9.19 27.32
C SER A 165 11.93 -9.88 28.03
N GLN A 166 10.92 -10.29 27.26
CA GLN A 166 10.02 -11.40 27.61
C GLN A 166 9.69 -12.23 26.35
N LEU A 167 10.61 -13.13 26.02
CA LEU A 167 10.34 -14.34 25.24
C LEU A 167 9.89 -15.42 26.23
N ALA A 168 8.59 -15.59 26.45
CA ALA A 168 7.98 -16.80 27.03
C ALA A 168 6.45 -16.68 27.06
N SER A 169 5.80 -16.93 25.93
CA SER A 169 4.43 -17.41 25.70
C SER A 169 4.07 -17.04 24.26
N MET A 170 3.91 -18.02 23.37
CA MET A 170 3.50 -17.73 21.99
C MET A 170 2.14 -17.01 22.01
N PRO A 171 1.97 -15.87 21.32
CA PRO A 171 0.72 -15.13 21.38
C PRO A 171 -0.37 -15.88 20.61
N ASP A 172 -1.20 -16.61 21.35
CA ASP A 172 -2.55 -16.94 20.90
C ASP A 172 -3.32 -15.63 20.67
N ALA A 173 -3.86 -15.48 19.46
CA ALA A 173 -4.64 -14.35 18.95
C ALA A 173 -3.90 -13.00 18.88
N VAL A 174 -3.74 -12.50 17.65
CA VAL A 174 -3.39 -11.10 17.40
C VAL A 174 -4.63 -10.26 17.71
N ASP A 175 -4.76 -9.79 18.96
CA ASP A 175 -5.81 -8.85 19.35
C ASP A 175 -5.45 -7.45 18.84
N VAL A 176 -6.30 -6.89 17.97
CA VAL A 176 -6.12 -5.56 17.40
C VAL A 176 -6.98 -4.49 18.06
N ASP A 177 -7.51 -4.70 19.26
CA ASP A 177 -8.47 -3.78 19.89
C ASP A 177 -8.08 -2.30 19.71
N GLY A 178 -8.89 -1.58 18.92
CA GLY A 178 -8.72 -0.17 18.57
C GLY A 178 -7.48 0.19 17.72
N THR A 179 -6.59 -0.76 17.45
CA THR A 179 -5.32 -0.57 16.75
C THR A 179 -5.51 -0.46 15.24
N LEU A 180 -4.74 0.40 14.60
CA LEU A 180 -4.73 0.55 13.14
C LEU A 180 -3.94 -0.61 12.52
N PHE A 181 -4.58 -1.39 11.66
CA PHE A 181 -3.96 -2.45 10.88
C PHE A 181 -4.24 -2.27 9.38
N TYR A 182 -3.46 -2.96 8.57
CA TYR A 182 -3.51 -2.84 7.11
C TYR A 182 -3.80 -4.19 6.48
N MET A 183 -4.52 -4.15 5.36
CA MET A 183 -4.60 -5.30 4.48
C MET A 183 -3.21 -5.64 3.95
N ARG A 184 -2.93 -6.93 3.80
CA ARG A 184 -1.77 -7.47 3.10
C ARG A 184 -2.22 -8.17 1.83
N SER A 185 -1.76 -7.69 0.66
CA SER A 185 -1.94 -8.38 -0.62
C SER A 185 -1.04 -9.61 -0.76
N THR A 186 0.04 -9.67 0.02
CA THR A 186 0.94 -10.82 0.10
C THR A 186 1.22 -11.16 1.56
N VAL A 187 0.97 -12.42 1.92
CA VAL A 187 1.15 -12.98 3.25
C VAL A 187 2.16 -14.11 3.14
N ARG A 188 3.21 -14.05 3.96
CA ARG A 188 4.17 -15.13 4.16
C ARG A 188 4.20 -15.45 5.64
N VAL A 189 3.94 -16.69 6.00
CA VAL A 189 3.97 -17.18 7.39
C VAL A 189 4.60 -18.56 7.44
N ALA A 190 5.21 -18.94 8.55
CA ALA A 190 5.58 -20.34 8.79
C ALA A 190 4.37 -21.16 9.26
N VAL A 191 4.46 -22.50 9.20
CA VAL A 191 3.50 -23.38 9.92
C VAL A 191 3.48 -23.02 11.40
N GLY A 192 2.28 -22.73 11.93
CA GLY A 192 2.03 -22.30 13.30
C GLY A 192 2.02 -20.78 13.50
N GLU A 193 2.58 -20.01 12.58
CA GLU A 193 2.59 -18.54 12.67
C GLU A 193 1.24 -17.96 12.24
N SER A 194 0.86 -16.85 12.88
CA SER A 194 -0.39 -16.15 12.63
C SER A 194 -0.15 -14.69 12.24
N LEU A 195 -0.91 -14.20 11.27
CA LEU A 195 -0.81 -12.81 10.80
C LEU A 195 -2.18 -12.25 10.41
N ILE A 196 -2.42 -10.96 10.67
CA ILE A 196 -3.58 -10.24 10.12
C ILE A 196 -3.39 -10.10 8.61
N VAL A 197 -4.33 -10.65 7.86
CA VAL A 197 -4.33 -10.62 6.39
C VAL A 197 -5.20 -9.48 5.88
N HIS A 198 -6.38 -9.32 6.47
CA HIS A 198 -7.38 -8.37 6.00
C HIS A 198 -8.22 -7.85 7.17
N GLY A 199 -9.11 -6.89 6.90
CA GLY A 199 -10.20 -6.53 7.80
C GLY A 199 -11.54 -6.50 7.08
N ASN A 200 -12.55 -7.18 7.62
CA ASN A 200 -13.93 -7.05 7.15
C ASN A 200 -14.56 -5.82 7.78
N ARG A 201 -14.94 -4.85 6.96
CA ARG A 201 -15.52 -3.58 7.42
C ARG A 201 -17.00 -3.55 7.13
N GLY A 202 -17.75 -2.83 7.95
CA GLY A 202 -19.09 -2.38 7.59
C GLY A 202 -19.03 -1.14 6.69
N ASP A 203 -20.12 -0.39 6.70
CA ASP A 203 -20.15 0.95 6.15
C ASP A 203 -19.21 1.89 6.91
N CYS A 204 -18.76 2.95 6.25
CA CYS A 204 -17.68 3.79 6.75
C CYS A 204 -18.02 4.45 8.10
N GLY A 205 -17.33 4.01 9.17
CA GLY A 205 -17.57 4.46 10.54
C GLY A 205 -18.53 3.59 11.34
N GLU A 206 -19.21 2.63 10.72
CA GLU A 206 -20.12 1.70 11.39
C GLU A 206 -19.37 0.52 12.01
N GLN A 207 -20.07 -0.18 12.92
CA GLN A 207 -19.56 -1.41 13.53
C GLN A 207 -19.35 -2.48 12.44
N PRO A 208 -18.18 -3.15 12.39
CA PRO A 208 -17.96 -4.21 11.42
C PRO A 208 -18.88 -5.41 11.71
N PRO A 209 -19.15 -6.26 10.69
CA PRO A 209 -19.92 -7.49 10.85
C PRO A 209 -19.41 -8.35 12.01
N SER A 210 -20.25 -9.23 12.55
CA SER A 210 -19.82 -10.19 13.58
C SER A 210 -18.72 -11.12 13.03
N TRP A 211 -17.99 -11.80 13.92
CA TRP A 211 -17.04 -12.82 13.47
C TRP A 211 -17.74 -13.95 12.70
N GLN A 212 -18.93 -14.35 13.13
CA GLN A 212 -19.69 -15.41 12.47
C GLN A 212 -20.06 -15.02 11.03
N ASP A 213 -20.51 -13.78 10.82
CA ASP A 213 -20.82 -13.27 9.47
C ASP A 213 -19.55 -13.09 8.63
N THR A 214 -18.47 -12.65 9.27
CA THR A 214 -17.16 -12.50 8.62
C THR A 214 -16.65 -13.85 8.13
N LEU A 215 -16.65 -14.87 8.99
CA LEU A 215 -16.19 -16.22 8.71
C LEU A 215 -17.03 -16.90 7.62
N ALA A 216 -18.35 -16.67 7.59
CA ALA A 216 -19.23 -17.23 6.55
C ALA A 216 -18.87 -16.76 5.13
N ASN A 217 -18.16 -15.64 5.00
CA ASN A 217 -17.72 -15.08 3.73
C ASN A 217 -16.23 -15.35 3.42
N LEU A 218 -15.51 -16.06 4.30
CA LEU A 218 -14.11 -16.42 4.06
C LEU A 218 -14.03 -17.70 3.22
N PRO A 219 -13.13 -17.75 2.23
CA PRO A 219 -12.93 -18.96 1.45
C PRO A 219 -12.34 -20.08 2.33
N PRO A 220 -12.72 -21.35 2.08
CA PRO A 220 -12.04 -22.47 2.71
C PRO A 220 -10.58 -22.51 2.27
N MET A 221 -9.69 -22.88 3.17
CA MET A 221 -8.25 -22.93 2.94
C MET A 221 -7.74 -24.34 3.23
N THR A 222 -6.82 -24.82 2.40
CA THR A 222 -6.11 -26.08 2.66
C THR A 222 -4.83 -25.84 3.45
N ILE A 223 -4.14 -24.72 3.22
CA ILE A 223 -2.82 -24.40 3.81
C ILE A 223 -2.88 -23.67 5.16
N GLY A 224 -4.07 -23.37 5.66
CA GLY A 224 -4.22 -22.68 6.94
C GLY A 224 -5.66 -22.58 7.43
N ARG A 225 -5.85 -21.79 8.46
CA ARG A 225 -7.18 -21.50 9.06
C ARG A 225 -7.34 -20.02 9.35
N TRP A 226 -8.59 -19.59 9.37
CA TRP A 226 -8.97 -18.23 9.75
C TRP A 226 -9.34 -18.16 11.23
N SER A 227 -9.03 -17.04 11.87
CA SER A 227 -9.45 -16.72 13.24
C SER A 227 -9.82 -15.23 13.38
N ASP A 228 -10.61 -14.93 14.42
CA ASP A 228 -10.98 -13.55 14.76
C ASP A 228 -9.76 -12.85 15.38
N GLY A 229 -9.35 -11.72 14.80
CA GLY A 229 -8.37 -10.83 15.42
C GLY A 229 -8.99 -9.73 16.28
N GLY A 230 -10.32 -9.71 16.42
CA GLY A 230 -11.04 -8.64 17.11
C GLY A 230 -11.32 -7.43 16.23
N VAL A 231 -11.82 -6.36 16.84
CA VAL A 231 -12.20 -5.13 16.14
C VAL A 231 -11.11 -4.08 16.31
N GLY A 232 -10.50 -3.69 15.19
CA GLY A 232 -9.56 -2.59 15.14
C GLY A 232 -9.98 -1.56 14.09
N LYS A 233 -9.02 -0.77 13.61
CA LYS A 233 -9.23 0.19 12.52
C LYS A 233 -8.44 -0.28 11.30
N ARG A 234 -9.05 -0.25 10.11
CA ARG A 234 -8.36 -0.48 8.83
C ARG A 234 -8.27 0.82 8.05
N GLY A 235 -7.12 1.11 7.45
CA GLY A 235 -7.03 2.17 6.44
C GLY A 235 -7.89 1.81 5.22
N SER A 236 -8.90 2.63 4.90
CA SER A 236 -9.79 2.42 3.75
C SER A 236 -9.77 3.64 2.84
N ASN A 237 -9.39 3.43 1.57
CA ASN A 237 -9.43 4.49 0.55
C ASN A 237 -10.88 4.91 0.27
N THR A 238 -11.81 3.95 0.16
CA THR A 238 -13.24 4.21 -0.05
C THR A 238 -13.85 5.07 1.07
N CYS A 239 -13.44 4.84 2.32
CA CYS A 239 -13.91 5.63 3.46
C CYS A 239 -13.07 6.90 3.71
N GLY A 240 -12.05 7.14 2.89
CA GLY A 240 -11.13 8.27 3.04
C GLY A 240 -10.30 8.23 4.33
N GLY A 241 -10.15 7.10 5.02
CA GLY A 241 -9.41 7.06 6.29
C GLY A 241 -9.55 5.76 7.09
N PRO A 242 -9.05 5.76 8.35
CA PRO A 242 -9.25 4.66 9.28
C PRO A 242 -10.74 4.43 9.54
N THR A 243 -11.21 3.20 9.30
CA THR A 243 -12.59 2.78 9.55
C THR A 243 -12.59 1.54 10.46
N PRO A 244 -13.57 1.37 11.35
CA PRO A 244 -13.71 0.13 12.12
C PRO A 244 -13.77 -1.08 11.19
N ALA A 245 -13.01 -2.12 11.52
CA ALA A 245 -12.93 -3.35 10.76
C ALA A 245 -12.62 -4.52 11.69
N ARG A 246 -13.22 -5.68 11.42
CA ARG A 246 -12.88 -6.93 12.11
C ARG A 246 -11.67 -7.55 11.45
N ALA A 247 -10.58 -7.69 12.19
CA ALA A 247 -9.36 -8.28 11.68
C ALA A 247 -9.57 -9.76 11.37
N VAL A 248 -9.12 -10.17 10.18
CA VAL A 248 -9.09 -11.55 9.74
C VAL A 248 -7.66 -12.03 9.86
N VAL A 249 -7.42 -12.93 10.80
CA VAL A 249 -6.12 -13.52 11.07
C VAL A 249 -6.02 -14.86 10.35
N PHE A 250 -4.91 -15.10 9.69
CA PHE A 250 -4.57 -16.37 9.06
C PHE A 250 -3.48 -17.06 9.86
N THR A 251 -3.67 -18.34 10.17
CA THR A 251 -2.64 -19.21 10.74
C THR A 251 -2.25 -20.28 9.74
N GLY A 252 -0.96 -20.39 9.42
CA GLY A 252 -0.45 -21.46 8.55
C GLY A 252 -0.53 -22.83 9.23
N THR A 253 -1.11 -23.83 8.57
CA THR A 253 -1.25 -25.19 9.12
C THR A 253 -0.42 -26.23 8.37
N GLN A 254 -0.14 -26.00 7.09
CA GLN A 254 0.73 -26.84 6.29
C GLN A 254 1.39 -26.03 5.17
N PRO A 255 2.59 -26.41 4.70
CA PRO A 255 3.28 -25.67 3.66
C PRO A 255 2.51 -25.65 2.35
N GLY A 256 2.62 -24.55 1.61
CA GLY A 256 2.01 -24.39 0.30
C GLY A 256 1.72 -22.93 -0.05
N GLU A 257 1.12 -22.74 -1.22
CA GLU A 257 0.73 -21.43 -1.72
C GLU A 257 -0.74 -21.44 -2.13
N ASP A 258 -1.43 -20.32 -1.91
CA ASP A 258 -2.81 -20.12 -2.32
C ASP A 258 -3.05 -18.67 -2.77
N LYS A 259 -4.04 -18.51 -3.64
CA LYS A 259 -4.43 -17.23 -4.24
C LYS A 259 -5.94 -17.09 -4.15
N ILE A 260 -6.39 -16.15 -3.33
CA ILE A 260 -7.80 -16.02 -2.95
C ILE A 260 -8.31 -14.59 -3.14
N MET A 261 -9.62 -14.46 -3.30
CA MET A 261 -10.32 -13.18 -3.22
C MET A 261 -10.87 -13.00 -1.80
N LEU A 262 -10.44 -11.95 -1.11
CA LEU A 262 -10.96 -11.56 0.20
C LEU A 262 -11.64 -10.20 0.07
N TYR A 263 -12.96 -10.18 0.23
CA TYR A 263 -13.77 -8.93 0.18
C TYR A 263 -13.55 -8.07 -1.07
N GLY A 264 -13.27 -8.71 -2.21
CA GLY A 264 -12.99 -8.04 -3.49
C GLY A 264 -11.52 -7.73 -3.75
N ASP A 265 -10.65 -7.95 -2.76
CA ASP A 265 -9.20 -7.78 -2.88
C ASP A 265 -8.51 -9.12 -3.13
N LEU A 266 -7.57 -9.14 -4.07
CA LEU A 266 -6.78 -10.33 -4.38
C LEU A 266 -5.62 -10.48 -3.38
N VAL A 267 -5.52 -11.65 -2.73
CA VAL A 267 -4.50 -11.95 -1.73
C VAL A 267 -3.73 -13.22 -2.10
N PHE A 268 -2.40 -13.14 -2.04
CA PHE A 268 -1.49 -14.26 -2.18
C PHE A 268 -0.98 -14.69 -0.81
N ILE A 269 -1.09 -15.97 -0.50
CA ILE A 269 -0.67 -16.54 0.77
C ILE A 269 0.36 -17.63 0.49
N ARG A 270 1.49 -17.57 1.18
CA ARG A 270 2.49 -18.62 1.21
C ARG A 270 2.73 -19.05 2.65
N VAL A 271 2.71 -20.36 2.85
CA VAL A 271 3.05 -21.00 4.13
C VAL A 271 4.34 -21.76 3.92
N ASP A 272 5.39 -21.35 4.63
CA ASP A 272 6.68 -22.03 4.62
C ASP A 272 6.69 -23.14 5.69
N SER A 273 7.48 -24.19 5.46
CA SER A 273 7.74 -25.21 6.47
C SER A 273 8.27 -24.59 7.76
N GLN A 274 7.90 -25.17 8.90
CA GLN A 274 8.39 -24.71 10.19
C GLN A 274 9.92 -24.73 10.18
N LYS A 275 10.56 -23.60 10.49
CA LYS A 275 12.01 -23.58 10.70
C LYS A 275 12.30 -24.51 11.87
N VAL A 276 12.98 -25.62 11.58
CA VAL A 276 13.62 -26.41 12.63
C VAL A 276 14.78 -25.55 13.10
N ASP A 277 14.64 -24.94 14.27
CA ASP A 277 15.76 -24.24 14.92
C ASP A 277 16.91 -25.26 15.06
N GLN A 278 17.98 -25.04 14.30
CA GLN A 278 19.22 -25.82 14.37
C GLN A 278 20.18 -25.19 15.38
#